data_AF-A0A2U1KW66-F1
#
_entry.id   AF-A0A2U1KW66-F1
#
_cell.length_a   1.000
_cell.length_b   1.000
_cell.length_c   1.000
_cell.angle_alpha   90.00
_cell.angle_beta   90.00
_cell.angle_gamma   90.00
#
_symmetry.space_group_name_H-M   'P 1'
#
loop_
_entity.id
_entity.type
_entity.pdbx_description
1 polymer ?
#
loop_
_entity_poly.entity_id
_entity_poly.type
_entity_poly.pdbx_seq_one_letter_code
_entity_poly.pdbx_strand_id
1 'polypeptide(L)'
;MKKVIWYVLHNSPEIDAYMNEFESERPDSDMQQEFPRWFETKIGNLYTANDPSCTPDLFALVCGPSSTATSVNSCVVNGVKFVVHSRDVKRTTQNSEICSPGEKE
;
A
#
# COMPACT_ATOMS: atom_id res chain seq x y z
N MET A 1 4.63 -8.32 0.16
CA MET A 1 3.61 -7.47 -0.49
C MET A 1 2.56 -6.94 0.49
N LYS A 2 1.90 -7.77 1.31
CA LYS A 2 0.87 -7.32 2.28
C LYS A 2 1.29 -6.10 3.12
N LYS A 3 2.51 -6.10 3.68
CA LYS A 3 3.05 -4.96 4.46
C LYS A 3 3.18 -3.67 3.66
N VAL A 4 3.52 -3.74 2.37
CA VAL A 4 3.64 -2.58 1.49
C VAL A 4 2.25 -2.04 1.13
N ILE A 5 1.29 -2.93 0.86
CA ILE A 5 -0.10 -2.55 0.62
C ILE A 5 -0.65 -1.81 1.84
N TRP A 6 -0.48 -2.36 3.03
CA TRP A 6 -0.87 -1.69 4.27
C TRP A 6 -0.17 -0.34 4.43
N TYR A 7 1.15 -0.28 4.20
CA TYR A 7 1.90 0.98 4.32
C TYR A 7 1.33 2.07 3.41
N VAL A 8 1.03 1.74 2.15
CA VAL A 8 0.44 2.70 1.20
C VAL A 8 -0.93 3.16 1.71
N LEU A 9 -1.80 2.21 2.04
CA LEU A 9 -3.14 2.50 2.53
C LEU A 9 -3.09 3.38 3.78
N HIS A 10 -2.38 2.97 4.84
CA HIS A 10 -2.29 3.70 6.10
C HIS A 10 -1.66 5.10 6.01
N ASN A 11 -0.95 5.41 4.92
CA ASN A 11 -0.38 6.74 4.69
C ASN A 11 -1.18 7.59 3.69
N SER A 12 -2.37 7.12 3.26
CA SER A 12 -3.23 7.80 2.30
C SER A 12 -4.41 8.45 3.05
N PRO A 13 -4.58 9.79 3.05
CA PRO A 13 -5.67 10.44 3.77
C PRO A 13 -7.06 10.07 3.23
N GLU A 14 -7.15 9.59 1.99
CA GLU A 14 -8.39 9.15 1.35
C GLU A 14 -9.08 8.00 2.07
N ILE A 15 -8.34 7.24 2.90
CA ILE A 15 -8.88 6.06 3.59
C ILE A 15 -9.35 6.31 5.02
N ASP A 16 -9.10 7.50 5.59
CA ASP A 16 -9.36 7.78 7.02
C ASP A 16 -10.82 7.52 7.42
N ALA A 17 -11.77 7.95 6.59
CA ALA A 17 -13.19 7.70 6.82
C ALA A 17 -13.52 6.19 6.84
N TYR A 18 -12.86 5.42 5.99
CA TYR A 18 -13.05 3.98 5.87
C TYR A 18 -12.37 3.21 7.01
N MET A 19 -11.24 3.70 7.52
CA MET A 19 -10.62 3.13 8.72
C MET A 19 -11.55 3.23 9.93
N ASN A 20 -12.16 4.39 10.14
CA ASN A 20 -13.14 4.59 11.21
C ASN A 20 -14.38 3.69 11.02
N GLU A 21 -14.87 3.56 9.79
CA GLU A 21 -15.98 2.66 9.47
C GLU A 21 -15.63 1.20 9.78
N PHE A 22 -14.44 0.76 9.38
CA PHE A 22 -13.96 -0.59 9.66
C PHE A 22 -13.83 -0.88 11.16
N GLU A 23 -13.23 0.04 11.92
CA GLU A 23 -13.11 -0.08 13.39
C GLU A 23 -14.49 -0.15 14.06
N SER A 24 -15.46 0.63 13.58
CA SER A 24 -16.83 0.59 14.09
C SER A 24 -17.57 -0.71 13.75
N GLU A 25 -17.33 -1.28 12.56
CA GLU A 25 -17.92 -2.56 12.15
C GLU A 25 -17.25 -3.75 12.83
N ARG A 26 -15.94 -3.65 13.14
CA ARG A 26 -15.08 -4.75 13.60
C ARG A 26 -14.07 -4.29 14.65
N PRO A 27 -14.49 -3.98 15.88
CA PRO A 27 -13.63 -3.41 16.91
C PRO A 27 -12.50 -4.35 17.37
N ASP A 28 -12.68 -5.67 17.25
CA ASP A 28 -11.70 -6.68 17.68
C ASP A 28 -10.79 -7.18 16.54
N SER A 29 -10.88 -6.60 15.35
CA SER A 29 -10.16 -7.08 14.16
C SER A 29 -8.72 -6.57 14.08
N ASP A 30 -7.85 -7.34 13.42
CA ASP A 30 -6.49 -6.86 13.12
C ASP A 30 -6.54 -5.94 11.91
N MET A 31 -6.49 -4.64 12.18
CA MET A 31 -6.58 -3.61 11.15
C MET A 31 -5.52 -3.76 10.04
N GLN A 32 -4.29 -4.14 10.38
CA GLN A 32 -3.24 -4.30 9.37
C GLN A 32 -3.49 -5.52 8.46
N GLN A 33 -4.08 -6.59 8.99
CA GLN A 33 -4.33 -7.83 8.25
C GLN A 33 -5.64 -7.82 7.48
N GLU A 34 -6.69 -7.23 8.05
CA GLU A 34 -8.06 -7.40 7.59
C GLU A 34 -8.60 -6.19 6.81
N PHE A 35 -8.18 -4.97 7.18
CA PHE A 35 -8.63 -3.75 6.50
C PHE A 35 -8.40 -3.78 4.99
N PRO A 36 -7.22 -4.17 4.45
CA PRO A 36 -6.99 -4.09 3.00
C PRO A 36 -8.01 -4.88 2.18
N ARG A 37 -8.38 -6.08 2.64
CA ARG A 37 -9.36 -6.93 1.96
C ARG A 37 -10.78 -6.42 2.12
N TRP A 38 -11.12 -5.91 3.31
CA TRP A 38 -12.43 -5.29 3.55
C TRP A 38 -12.59 -4.03 2.67
N PHE A 39 -11.55 -3.19 2.61
CA PHE A 39 -11.52 -1.96 1.83
C PHE A 39 -11.64 -2.24 0.32
N GLU A 40 -10.88 -3.21 -0.20
CA GLU A 40 -11.00 -3.69 -1.59
C GLU A 40 -12.44 -4.10 -1.92
N THR A 41 -13.09 -4.85 -1.03
CA THR A 41 -14.48 -5.28 -1.22
C THR A 41 -15.45 -4.10 -1.21
N LYS A 42 -15.27 -3.17 -0.26
CA LYS A 42 -16.11 -1.98 -0.12
C LYS A 42 -16.07 -1.11 -1.38
N ILE A 43 -14.87 -0.74 -1.83
CA ILE A 43 -14.69 0.09 -3.02
C ILE A 43 -15.10 -0.66 -4.30
N GLY A 44 -14.84 -1.96 -4.40
CA GLY A 44 -15.28 -2.78 -5.53
C GLY A 44 -16.80 -2.79 -5.69
N ASN A 45 -17.56 -2.82 -4.58
CA ASN A 45 -19.01 -2.72 -4.61
C ASN A 45 -19.48 -1.34 -5.08
N LEU A 46 -18.85 -0.25 -4.61
CA LEU A 46 -19.16 1.11 -5.06
C LEU A 46 -18.90 1.28 -6.56
N TYR A 47 -17.75 0.78 -7.04
CA TYR A 47 -17.39 0.80 -8.45
C TYR A 47 -18.43 0.05 -9.31
N THR A 48 -18.82 -1.15 -8.90
CA THR A 48 -19.81 -1.97 -9.63
C THR A 48 -21.19 -1.31 -9.65
N ALA A 49 -21.54 -0.58 -8.59
CA ALA A 49 -22.78 0.19 -8.52
C ALA A 49 -22.76 1.50 -9.32
N ASN A 50 -21.62 1.88 -9.92
CA ASN A 50 -21.38 3.21 -10.50
C ASN A 50 -21.68 4.34 -9.49
N ASP A 51 -21.33 4.12 -8.22
CA ASP A 51 -21.55 5.10 -7.16
C ASP A 51 -20.62 6.32 -7.37
N PRO A 52 -21.14 7.56 -7.37
CA PRO A 52 -20.35 8.76 -7.60
C PRO A 52 -19.31 9.05 -6.50
N SER A 53 -19.43 8.41 -5.33
CA SER A 53 -18.43 8.50 -4.26
C SER A 53 -17.16 7.67 -4.56
N CYS A 54 -17.22 6.75 -5.52
CA CYS A 54 -16.05 5.98 -5.95
C CYS A 54 -15.12 6.86 -6.80
N THR A 55 -14.22 7.59 -6.15
CA THR A 55 -13.24 8.43 -6.85
C THR A 55 -12.18 7.57 -7.56
N PRO A 56 -11.55 8.10 -8.62
CA PRO A 56 -10.43 7.43 -9.28
C PRO A 56 -9.28 7.07 -8.31
N ASP A 57 -9.03 7.93 -7.31
CA ASP A 57 -7.96 7.72 -6.33
C ASP A 57 -8.28 6.54 -5.38
N LEU A 58 -9.52 6.44 -4.90
CA LEU A 58 -9.97 5.29 -4.11
C LEU A 58 -9.87 3.99 -4.91
N PHE A 59 -10.28 4.03 -6.18
CA PHE A 59 -10.18 2.88 -7.07
C PHE A 59 -8.71 2.47 -7.32
N ALA A 60 -7.82 3.45 -7.51
CA ALA A 60 -6.39 3.21 -7.69
C ALA A 60 -5.75 2.58 -6.44
N LEU A 61 -6.15 3.02 -5.24
CA LEU A 61 -5.66 2.46 -3.98
C LEU A 61 -6.02 0.97 -3.82
N VAL A 62 -7.24 0.55 -4.18
CA VAL A 62 -7.65 -0.86 -4.07
C VAL A 62 -7.08 -1.76 -5.18
N CYS A 63 -6.73 -1.19 -6.33
CA CYS A 63 -6.00 -1.92 -7.37
C CYS A 63 -4.60 -2.35 -6.89
N GLY A 64 -4.06 -1.67 -5.89
CA GLY A 64 -2.78 -1.99 -5.27
C GLY A 64 -1.59 -1.86 -6.24
N PRO A 65 -0.40 -2.32 -5.82
CA PRO A 65 0.80 -2.27 -6.66
C PRO A 65 0.66 -3.18 -7.88
N SER A 66 1.21 -2.74 -9.02
CA SER A 66 1.28 -3.53 -10.25
C SER A 66 1.82 -4.94 -9.98
N SER A 67 1.29 -5.94 -10.69
CA SER A 67 1.78 -7.33 -10.66
C SER A 67 3.24 -7.47 -11.09
N THR A 68 3.80 -6.46 -11.77
CA THR A 68 5.21 -6.39 -12.16
C THR A 68 6.10 -5.76 -11.09
N ALA A 69 5.53 -5.23 -10.00
CA ALA A 69 6.29 -4.65 -8.91
C ALA A 69 7.23 -5.69 -8.31
N THR A 70 8.52 -5.35 -8.24
CA THR A 70 9.55 -6.24 -7.70
C THR A 70 10.06 -5.73 -6.35
N SER A 71 10.10 -6.59 -5.34
CA SER A 71 10.82 -6.32 -4.10
C SER A 71 12.33 -6.51 -4.30
N VAL A 72 13.14 -5.56 -3.82
CA VAL A 72 14.60 -5.63 -3.92
C VAL A 72 15.19 -5.36 -2.53
N ASN A 73 16.18 -6.17 -2.14
CA ASN A 73 16.94 -5.92 -0.93
C ASN A 73 17.79 -4.65 -1.08
N SER A 74 17.75 -3.81 -0.06
CA SER A 74 18.49 -2.56 -0.02
C SER A 74 18.95 -2.26 1.40
N CYS A 75 20.05 -1.53 1.54
CA CYS A 75 20.46 -0.96 2.82
C CYS A 75 20.50 0.57 2.73
N VAL A 76 20.21 1.24 3.85
CA VAL A 76 20.36 2.70 3.95
C VAL A 76 21.56 2.97 4.85
N VAL A 77 22.59 3.64 4.33
CA VAL A 77 23.80 4.03 5.05
C VAL A 77 23.93 5.54 4.98
N ASN A 78 23.95 6.22 6.13
CA ASN A 78 24.03 7.68 6.23
C ASN A 78 22.98 8.42 5.38
N GLY A 79 21.76 7.89 5.31
CA GLY A 79 20.67 8.47 4.52
C GLY A 79 20.71 8.15 3.01
N VAL A 80 21.71 7.41 2.54
CA VAL A 80 21.82 6.96 1.15
C VAL A 80 21.36 5.51 1.03
N LYS A 81 20.41 5.24 0.12
CA LYS A 81 19.92 3.89 -0.18
C LYS A 81 20.79 3.21 -1.23
N PHE A 82 21.31 2.02 -0.90
CA PHE A 82 22.05 1.15 -1.79
C PHE A 82 21.22 -0.09 -2.09
N VAL A 83 21.11 -0.46 -3.37
CA VAL A 83 20.51 -1.72 -3.82
C VAL A 83 21.61 -2.65 -4.34
N VAL A 84 21.27 -3.91 -4.63
CA VAL A 84 22.22 -4.85 -5.24
C VAL A 84 22.82 -4.27 -6.52
N HIS A 85 24.16 -4.31 -6.63
CA HIS A 85 24.93 -3.65 -7.71
C HIS A 85 24.39 -3.95 -9.12
N SER A 86 24.00 -5.21 -9.39
CA SER A 86 23.46 -5.62 -10.70
C SER A 86 22.15 -4.93 -11.10
N ARG A 87 21.39 -4.42 -10.13
CA ARG A 87 20.22 -3.56 -10.35
C ARG A 87 20.59 -2.09 -10.37
N ASP A 88 21.49 -1.67 -9.48
CA ASP A 88 21.90 -0.26 -9.36
C ASP A 88 22.47 0.28 -10.68
N VAL A 89 23.33 -0.50 -11.35
CA VAL A 89 23.91 -0.14 -12.66
C VAL A 89 22.89 0.05 -13.77
N LYS A 90 21.66 -0.47 -13.61
CA LYS A 90 20.57 -0.35 -14.58
C LYS A 90 19.62 0.80 -14.27
N ARG A 91 19.76 1.48 -13.13
CA ARG A 91 18.90 2.60 -12.77
C ARG A 91 19.45 3.89 -13.37
N THR A 92 18.59 4.64 -14.04
CA THR A 92 18.87 6.00 -14.52
C THR A 92 18.36 7.08 -13.55
N THR A 93 17.46 6.73 -12.63
CA THR A 93 16.95 7.63 -11.58
C THR A 93 16.77 6.87 -10.25
N GLN A 94 16.85 7.58 -9.12
CA GLN A 94 16.68 7.01 -7.77
C GLN A 94 15.23 7.04 -7.26
N ASN A 95 14.29 7.64 -7.98
CA ASN A 95 13.03 8.06 -7.39
C ASN A 95 11.85 7.21 -7.89
N SER A 96 11.30 6.38 -7.00
CA SER A 96 9.88 5.97 -6.88
C SER A 96 9.74 4.73 -6.00
N GLU A 97 10.56 4.58 -4.95
CA GLU A 97 10.49 3.40 -4.09
C GLU A 97 9.89 3.70 -2.73
N ILE A 98 8.93 2.88 -2.35
CA ILE A 98 8.42 2.78 -0.99
C ILE A 98 9.39 1.90 -0.20
N CYS A 99 9.88 2.39 0.94
CA CYS A 99 10.74 1.63 1.84
C CYS A 99 9.95 1.27 3.09
N SER A 100 9.80 -0.04 3.38
CA SER A 100 9.23 -0.51 4.64
C SER A 100 10.36 -1.03 5.54
N PRO A 101 10.33 -0.79 6.86
CA PRO A 101 11.26 -1.41 7.79
C PRO A 101 11.20 -2.94 7.67
N GLY A 102 12.35 -3.59 7.64
CA GLY A 102 12.42 -5.06 7.71
C GLY A 102 11.86 -5.58 9.05
N GLU A 103 11.43 -6.84 9.08
CA GLU A 103 11.14 -7.51 10.34
C GLU A 103 12.41 -7.51 11.20
N LYS A 104 12.29 -7.09 12.46
CA LYS A 104 13.35 -7.34 13.45
C LYS A 104 13.30 -8.83 13.74
N GLU A 105 14.40 -9.51 13.47
CA GLU A 105 14.63 -10.91 13.85
C GLU A 105 14.61 -11.08 15.38
#